data_AF-A0A7G2UBZ3-F1
#
_entry.id   AF-A0A7G2UBZ3-F1
#
_cell.length_a   1.000
_cell.length_b   1.000
_cell.length_c   1.000
_cell.angle_alpha   90.00
_cell.angle_beta   90.00
_cell.angle_gamma   90.00
#
_symmetry.space_group_name_H-M   'P 1'
#
loop_
_entity.id
_entity.type
_entity.pdbx_description
1 polymer ?
#
loop_
_entity_poly.entity_id
_entity_poly.type
_entity_poly.pdbx_seq_one_letter_code
_entity_poly.pdbx_strand_id
1 'polypeptide(L)'
;KSVAAEGFGAPGVVVSYTSDPEIQNGKKFAAEGMQIAAGVPLACDEPEGFRTFRLGLFGLDKLYDVPATLGRLKTVLDKVL
;
A
#
# COMPACT_ATOMS: atom_id res chain seq x y z
N LYS A 1 -9.14 1.71 1.15
CA LYS A 1 -9.45 3.03 1.76
C LYS A 1 -8.19 3.56 2.44
N SER A 2 -7.80 4.82 2.18
CA SER A 2 -6.63 5.45 2.82
C SER A 2 -6.80 5.58 4.34
N VAL A 3 -5.71 5.43 5.09
CA VAL A 3 -5.64 5.81 6.52
C VAL A 3 -5.52 7.32 6.69
N ALA A 4 -4.80 7.97 5.78
CA ALA A 4 -4.67 9.43 5.80
C ALA A 4 -6.00 10.09 5.43
N ALA A 5 -6.37 11.11 6.20
CA ALA A 5 -7.46 12.01 5.88
C ALA A 5 -7.17 12.80 4.58
N GLU A 6 -8.22 13.33 3.97
CA GLU A 6 -8.10 14.18 2.79
C GLU A 6 -7.19 15.39 3.09
N GLY A 7 -6.27 15.69 2.17
CA GLY A 7 -5.27 16.76 2.34
C GLY A 7 -4.03 16.37 3.17
N PHE A 8 -4.03 15.23 3.87
CA PHE A 8 -2.92 14.76 4.70
C PHE A 8 -2.18 13.53 4.13
N GLY A 9 -2.48 13.17 2.87
CA GLY A 9 -1.81 12.07 2.19
C GLY A 9 -0.35 12.39 1.88
N ALA A 10 0.56 11.50 2.28
CA ALA A 10 1.96 11.60 1.89
C ALA A 10 2.15 11.15 0.43
N PRO A 11 2.97 11.86 -0.38
CA PRO A 11 3.13 11.54 -1.80
C PRO A 11 3.93 10.26 -2.06
N GLY A 12 4.87 9.91 -1.17
CA GLY A 12 5.77 8.76 -1.34
C GLY A 12 5.36 7.51 -0.57
N VAL A 13 4.43 7.62 0.39
CA VAL A 13 3.96 6.48 1.21
C VAL A 13 2.45 6.53 1.30
N VAL A 14 1.81 5.47 0.82
CA VAL A 14 0.37 5.29 0.95
C VAL A 14 0.12 4.17 1.94
N VAL A 15 -0.65 4.46 2.98
CA VAL A 15 -1.12 3.45 3.95
C VAL A 15 -2.61 3.30 3.77
N SER A 16 -3.08 2.07 3.52
CA SER A 16 -4.50 1.77 3.31
C SER A 16 -4.99 0.68 4.24
N TYR A 17 -6.25 0.79 4.67
CA TYR A 17 -6.95 -0.25 5.42
C TYR A 17 -7.19 -1.49 4.56
N THR A 18 -7.21 -2.65 5.22
CA THR A 18 -7.63 -3.94 4.64
C THR A 18 -8.27 -4.81 5.72
N SER A 19 -9.22 -5.67 5.34
CA SER A 19 -9.73 -6.74 6.20
C SER A 19 -8.97 -8.06 6.00
N ASP A 20 -8.13 -8.15 4.96
CA ASP A 20 -7.47 -9.38 4.56
C ASP A 20 -6.07 -9.53 5.21
N PRO A 21 -5.83 -10.59 6.00
CA PRO A 21 -4.53 -10.85 6.61
C PRO A 21 -3.39 -11.06 5.59
N GLU A 22 -3.68 -11.61 4.42
CA GLU A 22 -2.69 -11.86 3.37
C GLU A 22 -2.35 -10.60 2.57
N ILE A 23 -3.23 -9.59 2.58
CA ILE A 23 -2.89 -8.24 2.12
C ILE A 23 -2.03 -7.53 3.17
N GLN A 24 -2.40 -7.60 4.46
CA GLN A 24 -1.64 -6.95 5.54
C GLN A 24 -0.18 -7.41 5.57
N ASN A 25 0.06 -8.72 5.43
CA ASN A 25 1.41 -9.28 5.45
C ASN A 25 2.12 -9.28 4.08
N GLY A 26 1.44 -8.81 3.02
CA GLY A 26 1.99 -8.69 1.67
C GLY A 26 2.04 -9.97 0.85
N LYS A 27 1.56 -11.12 1.35
CA LYS A 27 1.61 -12.40 0.63
C LYS A 27 0.87 -12.37 -0.70
N LYS A 28 -0.32 -11.77 -0.78
CA LYS A 28 -1.06 -11.67 -2.05
C LYS A 28 -0.34 -10.83 -3.10
N PHE A 29 0.32 -9.76 -2.67
CA PHE A 29 1.14 -8.94 -3.56
C PHE A 29 2.37 -9.71 -4.04
N ALA A 30 3.04 -10.43 -3.14
CA ALA A 30 4.21 -11.25 -3.48
C ALA A 30 3.87 -12.36 -4.48
N ALA A 31 2.68 -12.98 -4.37
CA ALA A 31 2.19 -13.96 -5.33
C ALA A 31 2.05 -13.39 -6.76
N GLU A 32 1.80 -12.08 -6.88
CA GLU A 32 1.74 -11.34 -8.14
C GLU A 32 3.08 -10.64 -8.51
N GLY A 33 4.17 -11.00 -7.84
CA GLY A 33 5.50 -10.45 -8.11
C GLY A 33 5.72 -9.01 -7.64
N MET A 34 4.88 -8.49 -6.75
CA MET A 34 5.00 -7.13 -6.20
C MET A 34 5.42 -7.18 -4.73
N GLN A 35 6.52 -6.52 -4.39
CA GLN A 35 6.89 -6.30 -3.00
C GLN A 35 6.16 -5.07 -2.45
N ILE A 36 5.52 -5.24 -1.30
CA ILE A 36 4.95 -4.13 -0.51
C ILE A 36 5.48 -4.17 0.93
N ALA A 37 5.20 -3.14 1.72
CA ALA A 37 5.52 -3.15 3.14
C ALA A 37 4.28 -3.59 3.94
N ALA A 38 4.48 -4.56 4.83
CA ALA A 38 3.41 -5.03 5.71
C ALA A 38 2.87 -3.88 6.59
N GLY A 39 1.60 -3.99 6.97
CA GLY A 39 0.98 -3.10 7.95
C GLY A 39 1.62 -3.25 9.32
N VAL A 40 1.85 -2.13 10.00
CA VAL A 40 2.39 -2.05 11.36
C VAL A 40 1.48 -1.16 12.23
N PRO A 41 1.50 -1.33 13.57
CA PRO A 41 0.80 -0.46 14.50
C PRO A 41 1.15 1.03 14.30
N LEU A 42 0.22 1.91 14.61
CA LEU A 42 0.45 3.37 14.65
C LEU A 42 0.99 3.81 16.01
N ALA A 43 0.72 3.05 17.07
CA ALA A 43 1.06 3.41 18.45
C ALA A 43 0.42 4.74 18.89
N CYS A 44 -0.85 4.94 18.53
CA CYS A 44 -1.62 6.15 18.84
C CYS A 44 -3.08 5.82 19.22
N ASP A 45 -3.26 4.79 20.04
CA ASP A 45 -4.57 4.30 20.49
C ASP A 45 -5.49 3.86 19.33
N GLU A 46 -4.90 3.15 18.35
CA GLU A 46 -5.68 2.56 17.27
C GLU A 46 -6.69 1.50 17.78
N PRO A 47 -7.86 1.37 17.13
CA PRO A 47 -8.87 0.42 17.56
C PRO A 47 -8.42 -1.04 17.40
N GLU A 48 -9.01 -1.93 18.18
CA GLU A 48 -8.83 -3.37 18.00
C GLU A 48 -9.23 -3.79 16.58
N GLY A 49 -8.40 -4.64 15.97
CA GLY A 49 -8.58 -5.04 14.57
C GLY A 49 -8.04 -4.05 13.54
N PHE A 50 -7.35 -2.98 13.96
CA PHE A 50 -6.62 -2.09 13.05
C PHE A 50 -5.68 -2.90 12.13
N ARG A 51 -5.97 -2.86 10.83
CA ARG A 51 -5.27 -3.65 9.83
C ARG A 51 -5.05 -2.82 8.57
N THR A 52 -3.79 -2.73 8.17
CA THR A 52 -3.35 -1.89 7.04
C THR A 52 -2.31 -2.60 6.19
N PHE A 53 -1.99 -2.01 5.05
CA PHE A 53 -0.82 -2.34 4.24
C PHE A 53 -0.22 -1.04 3.68
N ARG A 54 1.05 -1.08 3.28
CA ARG A 54 1.80 0.12 2.89
C ARG A 54 2.44 -0.03 1.51
N LEU A 55 2.28 1.01 0.69
CA LEU A 55 2.93 1.15 -0.61
C LEU A 55 3.97 2.25 -0.55
N GLY A 56 5.20 1.95 -0.96
CA GLY A 56 6.27 2.92 -1.14
C GLY A 56 6.43 3.29 -2.61
N LEU A 57 6.27 4.57 -2.94
CA LEU A 57 6.33 5.11 -4.30
C LEU A 57 7.61 5.92 -4.52
N PHE A 58 8.73 5.39 -3.99
CA PHE A 58 10.05 6.03 -4.08
C PHE A 58 10.89 5.45 -5.22
N GLY A 59 11.86 6.25 -5.67
CA GLY A 59 12.90 5.88 -6.63
C GLY A 59 12.80 6.67 -7.93
N LEU A 60 13.95 7.10 -8.47
CA LEU A 60 14.02 7.92 -9.68
C LEU A 60 13.32 7.25 -10.86
N ASP A 61 13.49 5.94 -11.03
CA ASP A 61 12.84 5.18 -12.10
C ASP A 61 11.31 5.29 -12.06
N LYS A 62 10.73 5.36 -10.85
CA LYS A 62 9.28 5.52 -10.68
C LYS A 62 8.82 6.94 -10.99
N LEU A 63 9.65 7.92 -10.63
CA LEU A 63 9.34 9.35 -10.78
C LEU A 63 9.59 9.86 -12.21
N TYR A 64 10.55 9.29 -12.92
CA TYR A 64 10.83 9.61 -14.33
C TYR A 64 9.87 8.94 -15.30
N ASP A 65 9.25 7.82 -14.90
CA ASP A 65 8.17 7.18 -15.66
C ASP A 65 6.98 6.83 -14.76
N VAL A 66 6.22 7.87 -14.42
CA VAL A 66 4.99 7.76 -13.62
C VAL A 66 3.93 6.90 -14.33
N PRO A 67 3.64 7.07 -15.64
CA PRO A 67 2.66 6.24 -16.33
C PRO A 67 2.96 4.75 -16.27
N ALA A 68 4.20 4.32 -16.52
CA ALA A 68 4.55 2.90 -16.45
C ALA A 68 4.49 2.37 -15.01
N THR A 69 4.84 3.20 -14.02
CA THR A 69 4.71 2.85 -12.60
C THR A 69 3.26 2.63 -12.20
N LEU A 70 2.37 3.54 -12.62
CA LEU A 70 0.94 3.39 -12.42
C LEU A 70 0.38 2.16 -13.14
N GLY A 71 0.84 1.87 -14.35
CA GLY A 71 0.45 0.67 -15.10
C GLY A 71 0.78 -0.62 -14.34
N ARG A 72 2.04 -0.79 -13.93
CA ARG A 72 2.47 -1.97 -13.15
C ARG A 72 1.72 -2.09 -11.83
N LEU A 73 1.55 -0.97 -11.12
CA LEU A 73 0.84 -0.95 -9.84
C LEU A 73 -0.63 -1.34 -10.02
N LYS A 74 -1.34 -0.71 -10.97
CA LYS A 74 -2.76 -0.96 -11.22
C LYS A 74 -3.01 -2.42 -11.57
N THR A 75 -2.19 -3.03 -12.43
CA THR A 75 -2.34 -4.45 -12.81
C THR A 75 -2.32 -5.38 -11.61
N VAL A 76 -1.46 -5.13 -10.61
CA VAL A 76 -1.41 -5.96 -9.40
C VAL A 76 -2.56 -5.62 -8.45
N LEU A 77 -2.90 -4.33 -8.29
CA LEU A 77 -4.03 -3.93 -7.45
C LEU A 77 -5.35 -4.54 -7.94
N ASP A 78 -5.60 -4.57 -9.24
CA ASP A 78 -6.82 -5.15 -9.83
C ASP A 78 -6.97 -6.66 -9.56
N LYS A 79 -5.87 -7.37 -9.24
CA LYS A 79 -5.88 -8.81 -8.92
C LYS A 79 -5.98 -9.09 -7.43
N VAL A 80 -5.43 -8.19 -6.61
CA VAL A 80 -5.25 -8.40 -5.17
C VAL A 80 -6.39 -7.79 -4.34
N LEU A 81 -6.88 -6.61 -4.75
CA LEU A 81 -7.92 -5.85 -4.04
C LEU A 81 -9.32 -6.14 -4.59
#